data_AF-A0A924TH61-F1
#
_entry.id   AF-A0A924TH61-F1
#
_cell.length_a   1.000
_cell.length_b   1.000
_cell.length_c   1.000
_cell.angle_alpha   90.00
_cell.angle_beta   90.00
_cell.angle_gamma   90.00
#
_symmetry.space_group_name_H-M   'P 1'
#
loop_
_entity.id
_entity.type
_entity.pdbx_description
1 polymer ?
#
loop_
_entity_poly.entity_id
_entity_poly.type
_entity_poly.pdbx_seq_one_letter_code
_entity_poly.pdbx_strand_id
1 'polypeptide(L)'
;MKKLICLVLYFVCYTTYGQTPQFIDSILANKIIRVPVYNRSKVGNETLLLKMNFAESSFVDTTGIYRLQNAQILSVDLLFTDYPTNLNLLPLNRKRLLSLANLLPAAMQDSYTSWQIIRQMEGRDKLSAEPMFHGFVINYRSSETIVSKIKEINLIKSVTPTITSLPAELPPSEKVNNWAIIHGGGLPPQQPIMYNRVLKKIDINKQLLQKAQNIKDTIVGLTYQEARDTKVMSEFGKRLFKDKDSIYFLLSPKLENKTKIQLPTIAYLEDSSVLKTLKRNRFKKMLIVADVTASMSPYVAQVFAWINSEAEKSNVQYVVCFNDGDGMDNNNKKIGNTGGIYGQSYKDAVQLSELIISTMKKCQANDIQENDCEAIIKGINLCSECDDVVLLADSWAPVRDIKLVTAIKKPVKVIACGNRYGIRTEYIEIALKTNGSLHFMNNDVVDLSPLKFGKEVEINNKLYGFKNGKVVEVVR
;
A
#
# COMPACT_ATOMS: atom_id res chain seq x y z
N MET A 1 51.71 -32.55 -29.50
CA MET A 1 50.79 -31.70 -30.29
C MET A 1 49.57 -31.39 -29.43
N LYS A 2 49.36 -30.10 -29.11
CA LYS A 2 48.36 -29.61 -28.15
C LYS A 2 46.95 -29.74 -28.74
N LYS A 3 46.02 -30.36 -28.00
CA LYS A 3 44.60 -30.40 -28.37
C LYS A 3 43.97 -29.05 -28.05
N LEU A 4 43.44 -28.40 -29.08
CA LEU A 4 42.74 -27.13 -29.02
C LEU A 4 41.32 -27.38 -28.48
N ILE A 5 41.02 -26.89 -27.28
CA ILE A 5 39.68 -26.88 -26.71
C ILE A 5 38.97 -25.64 -27.28
N CYS A 6 37.98 -25.86 -28.14
CA CYS A 6 37.09 -24.80 -28.63
C CYS A 6 36.07 -24.47 -27.52
N LEU A 7 36.29 -23.37 -26.82
CA LEU A 7 35.36 -22.81 -25.86
C LEU A 7 34.27 -22.03 -26.63
N VAL A 8 33.10 -22.64 -26.81
CA VAL A 8 31.92 -21.94 -27.34
C VAL A 8 31.38 -21.02 -26.25
N LEU A 9 31.79 -19.75 -26.29
CA LEU A 9 31.19 -18.67 -25.53
C LEU A 9 29.78 -18.42 -26.06
N TYR A 10 28.78 -18.95 -25.37
CA TYR A 10 27.37 -18.61 -25.59
C TYR A 10 27.15 -17.17 -25.12
N PHE A 11 27.38 -16.20 -26.01
CA PHE A 11 27.00 -14.81 -25.79
C PHE A 11 25.47 -14.74 -25.86
N VAL A 12 24.79 -14.89 -24.73
CA VAL A 12 23.38 -14.50 -24.61
C VAL A 12 23.35 -12.98 -24.63
N CYS A 13 23.30 -12.41 -25.84
CA CYS A 13 22.94 -11.00 -26.02
C CYS A 13 21.53 -10.82 -25.47
N TYR A 14 21.43 -10.20 -24.29
CA TYR A 14 20.18 -9.66 -23.79
C TYR A 14 19.65 -8.64 -24.80
N THR A 15 18.66 -9.03 -25.60
CA THR A 15 17.94 -8.18 -26.56
C THR A 15 16.96 -7.24 -25.83
N THR A 16 17.41 -6.50 -24.82
CA THR A 16 16.55 -5.60 -24.03
C THR A 16 16.35 -4.24 -24.72
N TYR A 17 17.31 -3.80 -25.55
CA TYR A 17 17.24 -2.48 -26.21
C TYR A 17 16.15 -2.36 -27.29
N GLY A 18 15.72 -3.47 -27.90
CA GLY A 18 14.67 -3.45 -28.93
C GLY A 18 13.24 -3.39 -28.38
N GLN A 19 13.02 -3.84 -27.14
CA GLN A 19 11.69 -3.96 -26.55
C GLN A 19 11.23 -2.65 -25.88
N THR A 20 12.16 -1.89 -25.28
CA THR A 20 11.83 -0.64 -24.57
C THR A 20 11.21 0.43 -25.47
N PRO A 21 11.72 0.73 -26.69
CA PRO A 21 11.09 1.71 -27.57
C PRO A 21 9.67 1.32 -27.98
N GLN A 22 9.45 0.05 -28.33
CA GLN A 22 8.12 -0.45 -28.73
C GLN A 22 7.12 -0.37 -27.56
N PHE A 23 7.56 -0.70 -26.35
CA PHE A 23 6.74 -0.59 -25.14
C PHE A 23 6.39 0.87 -24.82
N ILE A 24 7.35 1.79 -24.91
CA ILE A 24 7.11 3.23 -24.76
C ILE A 24 6.08 3.72 -25.76
N ASP A 25 6.21 3.29 -27.03
CA ASP A 25 5.26 3.68 -28.07
C ASP A 25 3.86 3.10 -27.79
N SER A 26 3.75 1.91 -27.18
CA SER A 26 2.45 1.39 -26.70
C SER A 26 1.85 2.20 -25.55
N ILE A 27 2.67 2.72 -24.64
CA ILE A 27 2.19 3.62 -23.57
C ILE A 27 1.69 4.92 -24.18
N LEU A 28 2.43 5.49 -25.14
CA LEU A 28 2.08 6.74 -25.82
C LEU A 28 0.80 6.67 -26.65
N ALA A 29 0.42 5.47 -27.09
CA ALA A 29 -0.84 5.23 -27.78
C ALA A 29 -2.03 5.16 -26.82
N ASN A 30 -1.82 5.15 -25.49
CA ASN A 30 -2.92 5.19 -24.54
C ASN A 30 -3.69 6.51 -24.66
N LYS A 31 -5.01 6.44 -24.47
CA LYS A 31 -5.86 7.62 -24.45
C LYS A 31 -5.35 8.61 -23.39
N ILE A 32 -5.12 9.86 -23.82
CA ILE A 32 -4.72 10.94 -22.94
C ILE A 32 -5.89 11.31 -22.02
N ILE A 33 -5.71 11.11 -20.72
CA ILE A 33 -6.64 11.53 -19.68
C ILE A 33 -6.52 13.05 -19.53
N ARG A 34 -7.64 13.76 -19.68
CA ARG A 34 -7.68 15.22 -19.57
C ARG A 34 -8.33 15.63 -18.26
N VAL A 35 -7.59 16.34 -17.41
CA VAL A 35 -8.08 16.83 -16.11
C VAL A 35 -7.81 18.32 -15.99
N PRO A 36 -8.60 19.11 -15.24
CA PRO A 36 -8.29 20.53 -15.02
C PRO A 36 -6.90 20.70 -14.41
N VAL A 37 -6.69 20.08 -13.24
CA VAL A 37 -5.42 19.98 -12.52
C VAL A 37 -5.33 18.58 -11.92
N TYR A 38 -4.13 18.00 -11.90
CA TYR A 38 -3.94 16.72 -11.25
C TYR A 38 -4.09 16.83 -9.73
N ASN A 39 -4.96 15.99 -9.15
CA ASN A 39 -5.14 15.90 -7.71
C ASN A 39 -4.76 14.51 -7.20
N ARG A 40 -3.75 14.47 -6.31
CA ARG A 40 -3.22 13.24 -5.73
C ARG A 40 -4.21 12.64 -4.72
N SER A 41 -4.38 11.31 -4.75
CA SER A 41 -5.05 10.62 -3.64
C SER A 41 -4.20 10.71 -2.36
N LYS A 42 -4.80 11.10 -1.24
CA LYS A 42 -4.11 11.14 0.07
C LYS A 42 -4.27 9.84 0.86
N VAL A 43 -4.93 8.84 0.28
CA VAL A 43 -5.33 7.59 0.96
C VAL A 43 -4.94 6.39 0.11
N GLY A 44 -4.52 5.31 0.79
CA GLY A 44 -4.11 4.05 0.17
C GLY A 44 -2.59 3.96 0.00
N ASN A 45 -2.14 3.80 -1.24
CA ASN A 45 -0.77 3.49 -1.59
C ASN A 45 0.19 4.69 -1.47
N GLU A 46 1.49 4.42 -1.39
CA GLU A 46 2.53 5.45 -1.37
C GLU A 46 2.73 6.07 -2.77
N THR A 47 3.26 7.30 -2.80
CA THR A 47 3.51 8.03 -4.05
C THR A 47 4.90 8.63 -4.07
N LEU A 48 5.67 8.38 -5.13
CA LEU A 48 6.92 9.09 -5.45
C LEU A 48 6.68 10.08 -6.59
N LEU A 49 7.18 11.30 -6.44
CA LEU A 49 7.09 12.35 -7.46
C LEU A 49 8.48 12.54 -8.09
N LEU A 50 8.57 12.35 -9.39
CA LEU A 50 9.78 12.63 -10.16
C LEU A 50 9.53 13.83 -11.06
N LYS A 51 9.86 15.02 -10.55
CA LYS A 51 9.60 16.29 -11.25
C LYS A 51 10.57 16.47 -12.41
N MET A 52 10.07 17.04 -13.50
CA MET A 52 10.83 17.55 -14.63
C MET A 52 10.51 19.04 -14.81
N ASN A 53 11.46 19.82 -15.34
CA ASN A 53 11.18 21.22 -15.66
C ASN A 53 10.16 21.34 -16.81
N PHE A 54 9.50 22.48 -16.86
CA PHE A 54 8.61 22.85 -17.96
C PHE A 54 9.35 22.72 -19.31
N ALA A 55 8.69 22.11 -20.30
CA ALA A 55 9.25 21.81 -21.63
C ALA A 55 10.51 20.92 -21.68
N GLU A 56 10.97 20.36 -20.55
CA GLU A 56 12.16 19.51 -20.48
C GLU A 56 11.82 18.03 -20.23
N SER A 57 12.82 17.16 -20.44
CA SER A 57 12.76 15.72 -20.18
C SER A 57 13.81 15.21 -19.18
N SER A 58 14.54 16.11 -18.54
CA SER A 58 15.48 15.84 -17.45
C SER A 58 14.77 15.91 -16.09
N PHE A 59 15.13 15.00 -15.20
CA PHE A 59 14.66 15.03 -13.82
C PHE A 59 15.32 16.16 -13.04
N VAL A 60 14.53 16.90 -12.26
CA VAL A 60 15.00 17.94 -11.34
C VAL A 60 15.57 17.29 -10.07
N ASP A 61 14.89 16.25 -9.58
CA ASP A 61 15.27 15.49 -8.39
C ASP A 61 14.82 14.04 -8.56
N THR A 62 15.72 13.10 -8.26
CA THR A 62 15.47 11.66 -8.25
C THR A 62 15.54 11.07 -6.84
N THR A 63 15.61 11.91 -5.81
CA THR A 63 15.59 11.51 -4.41
C THR A 63 14.37 10.67 -4.11
N GLY A 64 14.57 9.60 -3.34
CA GLY A 64 13.50 8.66 -2.99
C GLY A 64 13.36 7.48 -3.94
N ILE A 65 14.04 7.47 -5.10
CA ILE A 65 13.94 6.33 -6.02
C ILE A 65 14.42 5.00 -5.42
N TYR A 66 15.35 5.06 -4.47
CA TYR A 66 15.80 3.89 -3.71
C TYR A 66 14.66 3.16 -2.99
N ARG A 67 13.54 3.85 -2.69
CA ARG A 67 12.35 3.25 -2.09
C ARG A 67 11.65 2.27 -3.02
N LEU A 68 11.84 2.42 -4.34
CA LEU A 68 11.23 1.56 -5.35
C LEU A 68 11.99 0.24 -5.57
N GLN A 69 13.21 0.08 -5.04
CA GLN A 69 14.05 -1.11 -5.31
C GLN A 69 13.40 -2.43 -4.87
N ASN A 70 12.61 -2.40 -3.80
CA ASN A 70 11.87 -3.56 -3.28
C ASN A 70 10.38 -3.25 -3.15
N ALA A 71 9.91 -2.20 -3.82
CA ALA A 71 8.50 -1.85 -3.82
C ALA A 71 7.80 -2.46 -5.04
N GLN A 72 6.52 -2.70 -4.87
CA GLN A 72 5.63 -3.06 -5.95
C GLN A 72 5.09 -1.80 -6.59
N ILE A 73 5.35 -1.61 -7.88
CA ILE A 73 4.86 -0.45 -8.63
C ILE A 73 3.46 -0.77 -9.13
N LEU A 74 2.51 0.07 -8.74
CA LEU A 74 1.10 -0.12 -9.08
C LEU A 74 0.74 0.68 -10.33
N SER A 75 1.26 1.91 -10.42
CA SER A 75 1.11 2.72 -11.60
C SER A 75 2.18 3.78 -11.77
N VAL A 76 2.32 4.19 -13.02
CA VAL A 76 3.14 5.32 -13.43
C VAL A 76 2.28 6.25 -14.28
N ASP A 77 2.07 7.45 -13.77
CA ASP A 77 1.34 8.51 -14.46
C ASP A 77 2.35 9.53 -15.01
N LEU A 78 2.34 9.76 -16.32
CA LEU A 78 3.06 10.85 -16.98
C LEU A 78 2.18 12.10 -16.99
N LEU A 79 2.61 13.15 -16.29
CA LEU A 79 1.89 14.42 -16.19
C LEU A 79 2.56 15.50 -17.03
N PHE A 80 1.74 16.22 -17.80
CA PHE A 80 2.13 17.42 -18.52
C PHE A 80 0.94 18.38 -18.67
N THR A 81 1.21 19.61 -19.08
CA THR A 81 0.21 20.67 -19.24
C THR A 81 -0.35 20.72 -20.65
N ASP A 82 -1.49 21.39 -20.83
CA ASP A 82 -2.06 21.61 -22.15
C ASP A 82 -1.20 22.52 -23.04
N TYR A 83 -0.28 23.30 -22.46
CA TYR A 83 0.59 24.21 -23.19
C TYR A 83 1.86 23.55 -23.80
N PRO A 84 2.23 23.89 -25.05
CA PRO A 84 1.45 24.73 -25.96
C PRO A 84 0.19 24.04 -26.46
N THR A 85 -0.94 24.75 -26.36
CA THR A 85 -2.27 24.21 -26.73
C THR A 85 -2.27 23.82 -28.20
N ASN A 86 -2.97 22.73 -28.51
CA ASN A 86 -3.06 22.13 -29.85
C ASN A 86 -1.74 21.59 -30.45
N LEU A 87 -0.61 21.66 -29.75
CA LEU A 87 0.60 20.99 -30.22
C LEU A 87 0.64 19.52 -29.84
N ASN A 88 1.25 18.73 -30.72
CA ASN A 88 1.57 17.33 -30.46
C ASN A 88 2.79 17.24 -29.55
N LEU A 89 2.56 16.90 -28.28
CA LEU A 89 3.61 16.73 -27.26
C LEU A 89 4.18 15.30 -27.21
N LEU A 90 3.78 14.40 -28.12
CA LEU A 90 4.30 13.03 -28.19
C LEU A 90 5.85 12.97 -28.26
N PRO A 91 6.55 13.79 -29.06
CA PRO A 91 8.02 13.72 -29.11
C PRO A 91 8.69 14.04 -27.76
N LEU A 92 8.15 15.03 -27.03
CA LEU A 92 8.65 15.40 -25.70
C LEU A 92 8.34 14.30 -24.68
N ASN A 93 7.10 13.82 -24.67
CA ASN A 93 6.65 12.77 -23.75
C ASN A 93 7.39 11.45 -23.99
N ARG A 94 7.75 11.13 -25.24
CA ARG A 94 8.63 10.00 -25.57
C ARG A 94 10.01 10.14 -24.94
N LYS A 95 10.63 11.32 -25.03
CA LYS A 95 11.91 11.60 -24.36
C LYS A 95 11.80 11.44 -22.84
N ARG A 96 10.70 11.90 -22.24
CA ARG A 96 10.45 11.74 -20.79
C ARG A 96 10.35 10.25 -20.40
N LEU A 97 9.61 9.45 -21.16
CA LEU A 97 9.49 8.01 -20.92
C LEU A 97 10.82 7.29 -21.09
N LEU A 98 11.65 7.70 -22.06
CA LEU A 98 13.02 7.19 -22.21
C LEU A 98 13.90 7.53 -21.00
N SER A 99 13.83 8.77 -20.49
CA SER A 99 14.53 9.16 -19.26
C SER A 99 14.09 8.29 -18.08
N LEU A 100 12.79 8.04 -17.93
CA LEU A 100 12.28 7.15 -16.88
C LEU A 100 12.74 5.71 -17.07
N ALA A 101 12.72 5.18 -18.30
CA ALA A 101 13.15 3.81 -18.59
C ALA A 101 14.62 3.57 -18.21
N ASN A 102 15.48 4.58 -18.43
CA ASN A 102 16.88 4.53 -18.02
C ASN A 102 17.03 4.56 -16.49
N LEU A 103 16.19 5.33 -15.81
CA LEU A 103 16.24 5.51 -14.37
C LEU A 103 15.60 4.35 -13.59
N LEU A 104 14.54 3.74 -14.13
CA LEU A 104 13.73 2.70 -13.51
C LEU A 104 13.36 1.60 -14.53
N PRO A 105 14.34 0.83 -15.03
CA PRO A 105 14.12 -0.19 -16.06
C PRO A 105 13.20 -1.32 -15.60
N ALA A 106 13.17 -1.62 -14.30
CA ALA A 106 12.31 -2.67 -13.73
C ALA A 106 10.82 -2.39 -13.95
N ALA A 107 10.39 -1.13 -13.86
CA ALA A 107 8.99 -0.75 -14.09
C ALA A 107 8.54 -1.02 -15.54
N MET A 108 9.47 -0.98 -16.49
CA MET A 108 9.17 -1.20 -17.91
C MET A 108 8.95 -2.68 -18.26
N GLN A 109 9.32 -3.59 -17.34
CA GLN A 109 9.20 -5.04 -17.53
C GLN A 109 8.03 -5.63 -16.74
N ASP A 110 7.45 -4.86 -15.81
CA ASP A 110 6.34 -5.31 -14.98
C ASP A 110 5.01 -5.15 -15.73
N SER A 111 4.41 -6.28 -16.10
CA SER A 111 3.11 -6.34 -16.78
C SER A 111 1.93 -5.91 -15.91
N TYR A 112 2.10 -5.81 -14.59
CA TYR A 112 1.03 -5.40 -13.67
C TYR A 112 0.98 -3.89 -13.44
N THR A 113 2.08 -3.18 -13.72
CA THR A 113 2.16 -1.72 -13.61
C THR A 113 1.21 -1.07 -14.61
N SER A 114 0.29 -0.24 -14.12
CA SER A 114 -0.62 0.55 -14.96
C SER A 114 0.04 1.84 -15.45
N TRP A 115 -0.04 2.12 -16.75
CA TRP A 115 0.56 3.31 -17.35
C TRP A 115 -0.49 4.31 -17.79
N GLN A 116 -0.35 5.57 -17.35
CA GLN A 116 -1.32 6.64 -17.66
C GLN A 116 -0.62 7.87 -18.22
N ILE A 117 -1.32 8.55 -19.13
CA ILE A 117 -0.87 9.81 -19.73
C ILE A 117 -1.90 10.87 -19.37
N ILE A 118 -1.50 11.83 -18.54
CA ILE A 118 -2.40 12.83 -17.97
C ILE A 118 -2.01 14.22 -18.47
N ARG A 119 -2.94 14.87 -19.16
CA ARG A 119 -2.83 16.26 -19.61
C ARG A 119 -3.65 17.18 -18.71
N GLN A 120 -2.98 18.16 -18.11
CA GLN A 120 -3.59 19.15 -17.22
C GLN A 120 -4.04 20.38 -18.01
N MET A 121 -5.35 20.63 -18.01
CA MET A 121 -6.04 21.54 -18.94
C MET A 121 -6.09 23.00 -18.47
N GLU A 122 -5.71 23.30 -17.23
CA GLU A 122 -5.63 24.68 -16.72
C GLU A 122 -4.32 25.39 -17.08
N GLY A 123 -3.26 24.65 -17.46
CA GLY A 123 -2.01 25.23 -17.95
C GLY A 123 -2.06 25.49 -19.46
N ARG A 124 -2.83 26.48 -19.89
CA ARG A 124 -3.12 26.79 -21.32
C ARG A 124 -2.16 27.80 -21.94
N ASP A 125 -1.40 28.51 -21.12
CA ASP A 125 -0.39 29.49 -21.52
C ASP A 125 0.88 29.23 -20.71
N LYS A 126 2.00 29.87 -21.08
CA LYS A 126 3.28 29.63 -20.42
C LYS A 126 3.23 29.97 -18.92
N LEU A 127 2.58 31.07 -18.53
CA LEU A 127 2.54 31.54 -17.14
C LEU A 127 1.72 30.60 -16.26
N SER A 128 0.59 30.09 -16.77
CA SER A 128 -0.24 29.11 -16.06
C SER A 128 0.38 27.70 -16.08
N ALA A 129 1.07 27.32 -17.15
CA ALA A 129 1.63 25.97 -17.30
C ALA A 129 2.92 25.75 -16.51
N GLU A 130 3.87 26.68 -16.53
CA GLU A 130 5.18 26.55 -15.89
C GLU A 130 5.16 26.15 -14.40
N PRO A 131 4.28 26.69 -13.54
CA PRO A 131 4.22 26.29 -12.13
C PRO A 131 3.54 24.94 -11.88
N MET A 132 2.84 24.37 -12.87
CA MET A 132 2.17 23.08 -12.71
C MET A 132 3.18 21.92 -12.69
N PHE A 133 2.75 20.76 -12.23
CA PHE A 133 3.62 19.59 -12.17
C PHE A 133 3.85 18.99 -13.56
N HIS A 134 5.11 18.80 -13.95
CA HIS A 134 5.52 17.99 -15.10
C HIS A 134 6.44 16.88 -14.62
N GLY A 135 6.32 15.70 -15.21
CA GLY A 135 7.13 14.54 -14.85
C GLY A 135 6.26 13.35 -14.49
N PHE A 136 6.70 12.54 -13.54
CA PHE A 136 6.06 11.27 -13.22
C PHE A 136 5.54 11.23 -11.78
N VAL A 137 4.34 10.67 -11.64
CA VAL A 137 3.78 10.23 -10.36
C VAL A 137 3.82 8.71 -10.37
N ILE A 138 4.58 8.12 -9.45
CA ILE A 138 4.71 6.67 -9.31
C ILE A 138 3.95 6.27 -8.05
N ASN A 139 2.87 5.51 -8.20
CA ASN A 139 2.14 4.94 -7.08
C ASN A 139 2.69 3.54 -6.81
N TYR A 140 3.09 3.28 -5.57
CA TYR A 140 3.76 2.06 -5.19
C TYR A 140 3.33 1.57 -3.80
N ARG A 141 3.56 0.30 -3.54
CA ARG A 141 3.39 -0.33 -2.24
C ARG A 141 4.75 -0.80 -1.74
N SER A 142 5.17 -0.29 -0.59
CA SER A 142 6.35 -0.82 0.11
C SER A 142 6.08 -2.24 0.59
N SER A 143 7.12 -3.06 0.71
CA SER A 143 7.02 -4.35 1.40
C SER A 143 6.40 -4.15 2.78
N GLU A 144 5.39 -4.96 3.12
CA GLU A 144 4.70 -4.84 4.41
C GLU A 144 5.70 -5.00 5.57
N THR A 145 5.54 -4.13 6.57
CA THR A 145 6.32 -4.17 7.80
C THR A 145 5.39 -4.43 8.97
N ILE A 146 5.94 -4.94 10.08
CA ILE A 146 5.19 -5.04 11.33
C ILE A 146 4.58 -3.69 11.74
N VAL A 147 5.27 -2.58 11.44
CA VAL A 147 4.78 -1.23 11.74
C VAL A 147 3.59 -0.83 10.87
N SER A 148 3.61 -1.11 9.56
CA SER A 148 2.46 -0.81 8.68
C SER A 148 1.24 -1.65 9.07
N LYS A 149 1.43 -2.94 9.33
CA LYS A 149 0.36 -3.84 9.80
C LYS A 149 -0.28 -3.37 11.11
N ILE A 150 0.54 -2.90 12.07
CA ILE A 150 0.02 -2.33 13.33
C ILE A 150 -0.78 -1.06 13.07
N LYS A 151 -0.32 -0.17 12.18
CA LYS A 151 -1.04 1.06 11.82
C LYS A 151 -2.42 0.76 11.22
N GLU A 152 -2.49 -0.22 10.33
CA GLU A 152 -3.73 -0.66 9.69
C GLU A 152 -4.72 -1.28 10.68
N ILE A 153 -4.26 -2.20 11.54
CA ILE A 153 -5.09 -2.77 12.61
C ILE A 153 -5.60 -1.67 13.55
N ASN A 154 -4.76 -0.70 13.90
CA ASN A 154 -5.16 0.42 14.75
C ASN A 154 -6.19 1.33 14.07
N LEU A 155 -6.09 1.53 12.75
CA LEU A 155 -7.11 2.26 11.99
C LEU A 155 -8.48 1.57 12.12
N ILE A 156 -8.55 0.27 11.88
CA ILE A 156 -9.81 -0.48 12.03
C ILE A 156 -10.33 -0.38 13.46
N LYS A 157 -9.50 -0.67 14.47
CA LYS A 157 -9.89 -0.56 15.88
C LYS A 157 -10.43 0.81 16.26
N SER A 158 -9.92 1.87 15.63
CA SER A 158 -10.32 3.22 15.94
C SER A 158 -11.68 3.64 15.39
N VAL A 159 -12.16 2.96 14.35
CA VAL A 159 -13.50 3.15 13.78
C VAL A 159 -14.51 2.12 14.29
N THR A 160 -14.04 1.12 15.04
CA THR A 160 -14.88 0.15 15.74
C THR A 160 -15.53 0.83 16.96
N PRO A 161 -16.87 0.76 17.10
CA PRO A 161 -17.54 1.25 18.30
C PRO A 161 -17.04 0.54 19.55
N THR A 162 -16.77 1.28 20.63
CA THR A 162 -16.43 0.70 21.93
C THR A 162 -17.66 0.03 22.52
N ILE A 163 -17.59 -1.26 22.85
CA ILE A 163 -18.64 -1.91 23.65
C ILE A 163 -18.69 -1.20 24.99
N THR A 164 -19.75 -0.43 25.26
CA THR A 164 -20.05 0.01 26.63
C THR A 164 -20.60 -1.20 27.37
N SER A 165 -19.73 -2.14 27.73
CA SER A 165 -20.08 -3.10 28.77
C SER A 165 -20.22 -2.28 30.05
N LEU A 166 -21.40 -2.31 30.68
CA LEU A 166 -21.53 -1.94 32.10
C LEU A 166 -20.36 -2.61 32.85
N PRO A 167 -19.63 -1.88 33.73
CA PRO A 167 -18.44 -2.43 34.34
C PRO A 167 -18.80 -3.70 35.11
N ALA A 168 -18.29 -4.85 34.67
CA ALA A 168 -18.14 -5.97 35.57
C ALA A 168 -17.20 -5.51 36.68
N GLU A 169 -17.65 -5.61 37.93
CA GLU A 169 -16.87 -5.30 39.12
C GLU A 169 -15.46 -5.88 38.99
N LEU A 170 -14.46 -4.99 38.98
CA LEU A 170 -13.06 -5.38 39.09
C LEU A 170 -12.89 -6.14 40.41
N PRO A 171 -12.22 -7.31 40.43
CA PRO A 171 -11.84 -7.94 41.69
C PRO A 171 -11.03 -6.95 42.52
N PRO A 172 -11.19 -6.95 43.86
CA PRO A 172 -10.62 -5.93 44.71
C PRO A 172 -9.11 -5.85 44.51
N SER A 173 -8.63 -4.63 44.25
CA SER A 173 -7.21 -4.33 44.08
C SER A 173 -6.43 -4.84 45.29
N GLU A 174 -5.38 -5.64 45.02
CA GLU A 174 -4.38 -6.00 46.02
C GLU A 174 -3.87 -4.73 46.71
N LYS A 175 -4.00 -4.66 48.04
CA LYS A 175 -3.51 -3.55 48.83
C LYS A 175 -1.99 -3.48 48.67
N VAL A 176 -1.52 -2.49 47.91
CA VAL A 176 -0.09 -2.16 47.86
C VAL A 176 0.33 -1.69 49.24
N ASN A 177 1.24 -2.44 49.85
CA ASN A 177 1.71 -2.23 51.20
C ASN A 177 2.69 -1.04 51.20
N ASN A 178 2.17 0.17 51.46
CA ASN A 178 2.92 1.45 51.41
C ASN A 178 4.15 1.52 52.34
N TRP A 179 4.35 0.53 53.22
CA TRP A 179 5.52 0.42 54.09
C TRP A 179 6.81 0.02 53.35
N ALA A 180 6.72 -0.73 52.23
CA ALA A 180 7.90 -1.17 51.47
C ALA A 180 8.55 -0.05 50.64
N ILE A 181 7.84 1.06 50.42
CA ILE A 181 8.32 2.20 49.61
C ILE A 181 9.18 3.17 50.46
N ILE A 182 9.03 3.16 51.78
CA ILE A 182 9.67 4.14 52.67
C ILE A 182 11.04 3.66 53.19
N HIS A 183 11.34 2.36 53.14
CA HIS A 183 12.61 1.81 53.66
C HIS A 183 13.34 0.87 52.67
N GLY A 184 14.03 1.46 51.68
CA GLY A 184 15.39 1.07 51.30
C GLY A 184 15.69 -0.38 50.84
N GLY A 185 14.81 -1.05 50.09
CA GLY A 185 15.09 -2.35 49.48
C GLY A 185 15.57 -2.25 48.02
N GLY A 186 16.86 -2.52 47.79
CA GLY A 186 17.60 -2.54 46.51
C GLY A 186 16.85 -2.54 45.17
N LEU A 187 16.86 -1.40 44.47
CA LEU A 187 16.66 -1.34 43.02
C LEU A 187 17.99 -1.66 42.29
N PRO A 188 17.99 -2.39 41.15
CA PRO A 188 19.17 -2.51 40.31
C PRO A 188 19.58 -1.13 39.78
N PRO A 189 20.88 -0.81 39.67
CA PRO A 189 21.34 0.49 39.22
C PRO A 189 20.84 0.76 37.79
N GLN A 190 20.21 1.92 37.58
CA GLN A 190 19.85 2.38 36.24
C GLN A 190 21.12 2.44 35.38
N GLN A 191 21.11 1.78 34.21
CA GLN A 191 22.28 1.75 33.34
C GLN A 191 22.59 3.17 32.83
N PRO A 192 23.86 3.62 32.89
CA PRO A 192 24.23 4.97 32.50
C PRO A 192 23.92 5.24 31.01
N ILE A 193 23.56 6.49 30.68
CA ILE A 193 23.22 6.93 29.32
C ILE A 193 24.31 7.85 28.79
N MET A 194 24.73 7.61 27.54
CA MET A 194 25.73 8.41 26.83
C MET A 194 25.23 8.67 25.39
N TYR A 195 25.26 9.91 24.92
CA TYR A 195 24.76 10.32 23.59
C TYR A 195 23.33 9.83 23.27
N ASN A 196 22.42 9.89 24.25
CA ASN A 196 21.04 9.38 24.15
C ASN A 196 20.94 7.86 23.84
N ARG A 197 21.92 7.09 24.31
CA ARG A 197 22.03 5.63 24.13
C ARG A 197 22.40 5.00 25.47
N VAL A 198 21.92 3.78 25.72
CA VAL A 198 22.29 3.04 26.93
C VAL A 198 23.72 2.56 26.81
N LEU A 199 24.55 2.86 27.80
CA LEU A 199 25.92 2.39 27.88
C LEU A 199 25.92 0.94 28.40
N LYS A 200 26.24 0.00 27.51
CA LYS A 200 26.25 -1.43 27.82
C LYS A 200 27.54 -1.86 28.51
N LYS A 201 28.69 -1.35 28.04
CA LYS A 201 30.01 -1.74 28.56
C LYS A 201 31.07 -0.68 28.25
N ILE A 202 32.07 -0.57 29.12
CA ILE A 202 33.29 0.22 28.93
C ILE A 202 34.48 -0.73 28.98
N ASP A 203 35.42 -0.61 28.05
CA ASP A 203 36.64 -1.42 28.04
C ASP A 203 37.79 -0.68 27.32
N ILE A 204 39.03 -1.01 27.67
CA ILE A 204 40.22 -0.48 26.99
C ILE A 204 40.58 -1.30 25.74
N ASN A 205 40.04 -2.52 25.62
CA ASN A 205 40.24 -3.37 24.47
C ASN A 205 39.00 -3.40 23.56
N LYS A 206 39.12 -2.73 22.40
CA LYS A 206 38.06 -2.68 21.37
C LYS A 206 37.61 -4.06 20.90
N GLN A 207 38.50 -5.04 20.81
CA GLN A 207 38.16 -6.39 20.33
C GLN A 207 37.24 -7.14 21.30
N LEU A 208 37.37 -6.90 22.62
CA LEU A 208 36.48 -7.48 23.62
C LEU A 208 35.07 -6.91 23.52
N LEU A 209 34.95 -5.63 23.17
CA LEU A 209 33.65 -5.01 22.92
C LEU A 209 33.02 -5.49 21.62
N GLN A 210 33.82 -5.69 20.56
CA GLN A 210 33.33 -6.24 19.28
C GLN A 210 32.75 -7.65 19.44
N LYS A 211 33.35 -8.50 20.29
CA LYS A 211 32.82 -9.83 20.61
C LYS A 211 31.48 -9.79 21.35
N ALA A 212 31.22 -8.72 22.11
CA ALA A 212 30.00 -8.51 22.88
C ALA A 212 28.96 -7.60 22.17
N GLN A 213 29.26 -7.14 20.95
CA GLN A 213 28.48 -6.16 20.20
C GLN A 213 27.35 -6.85 19.41
N ASN A 214 26.11 -6.39 19.57
CA ASN A 214 25.03 -6.78 18.67
C ASN A 214 25.05 -5.94 17.38
N ILE A 215 24.41 -6.43 16.30
CA ILE A 215 24.42 -5.81 14.95
C ILE A 215 24.12 -4.30 14.95
N LYS A 216 23.26 -3.82 15.85
CA LYS A 216 22.82 -2.41 15.91
C LYS A 216 23.55 -1.56 16.97
N ASP A 217 24.46 -2.15 17.72
CA ASP A 217 25.25 -1.44 18.74
C ASP A 217 26.37 -0.64 18.09
N THR A 218 26.92 0.35 18.80
CA THR A 218 28.05 1.15 18.31
C THR A 218 29.12 1.26 19.37
N ILE A 219 30.37 1.10 18.95
CA ILE A 219 31.53 1.31 19.80
C ILE A 219 32.09 2.71 19.52
N VAL A 220 32.22 3.53 20.55
CA VAL A 220 32.82 4.88 20.49
C VAL A 220 34.13 4.84 21.26
N GLY A 221 35.22 5.34 20.67
CA GLY A 221 36.50 5.52 21.36
C GLY A 221 36.67 6.98 21.77
N LEU A 222 37.04 7.22 23.03
CA LEU A 222 37.32 8.54 23.60
C LEU A 222 38.68 8.54 24.29
N THR A 223 39.33 9.70 24.34
CA THR A 223 40.49 9.91 25.21
C THR A 223 40.08 9.88 26.69
N TYR A 224 41.04 9.72 27.62
CA TYR A 224 40.72 9.75 29.06
C TYR A 224 40.04 11.06 29.50
N GLN A 225 40.46 12.20 28.95
CA GLN A 225 39.88 13.51 29.28
C GLN A 225 38.42 13.58 28.81
N GLU A 226 38.14 13.24 27.55
CA GLU A 226 36.78 13.21 27.00
C GLU A 226 35.88 12.20 27.73
N ALA A 227 36.42 11.02 28.04
CA ALA A 227 35.72 9.99 28.80
C ALA A 227 35.35 10.49 30.20
N ARG A 228 36.24 11.22 30.89
CA ARG A 228 35.99 11.79 32.21
C ARG A 228 34.84 12.81 32.19
N ASP A 229 34.76 13.62 31.14
CA ASP A 229 33.77 14.68 31.01
C ASP A 229 32.34 14.16 30.78
N THR A 230 32.21 12.91 30.30
CA THR A 230 30.90 12.26 30.09
C THR A 230 30.18 11.87 31.38
N LYS A 231 30.87 11.87 32.53
CA LYS A 231 30.35 11.52 33.88
C LYS A 231 29.73 10.11 34.02
N VAL A 232 29.88 9.23 33.03
CA VAL A 232 29.35 7.84 33.07
C VAL A 232 30.33 6.83 33.68
N MET A 233 31.59 7.22 33.90
CA MET A 233 32.62 6.36 34.50
C MET A 233 32.56 6.38 36.03
N SER A 234 32.63 5.20 36.65
CA SER A 234 32.75 5.06 38.10
C SER A 234 34.11 5.57 38.61
N GLU A 235 34.20 5.93 39.90
CA GLU A 235 35.47 6.35 40.52
C GLU A 235 36.57 5.29 40.38
N PHE A 236 36.20 4.01 40.42
CA PHE A 236 37.12 2.90 40.15
C PHE A 236 37.62 2.90 38.69
N GLY A 237 36.73 3.08 37.72
CA GLY A 237 37.09 3.20 36.30
C GLY A 237 37.98 4.42 36.01
N LYS A 238 37.71 5.56 36.65
CA LYS A 238 38.54 6.78 36.54
C LYS A 238 39.98 6.56 37.02
N ARG A 239 40.19 5.68 38.02
CA ARG A 239 41.52 5.29 38.50
C ARG A 239 42.18 4.29 37.56
N LEU A 240 41.42 3.29 37.09
CA LEU A 240 41.93 2.21 36.26
C LEU A 240 42.35 2.65 34.84
N PHE A 241 41.66 3.66 34.28
CA PHE A 241 41.85 4.09 32.90
C PHE A 241 42.64 5.40 32.74
N LYS A 242 43.20 5.94 33.83
CA LYS A 242 43.86 7.26 33.88
C LYS A 242 44.99 7.44 32.88
N ASP A 243 45.77 6.39 32.66
CA ASP A 243 46.98 6.42 31.83
C ASP A 243 46.76 5.76 30.47
N LYS A 244 45.52 5.75 29.97
CA LYS A 244 45.15 5.11 28.69
C LYS A 244 44.80 6.15 27.64
N ASP A 245 45.44 6.01 26.48
CA ASP A 245 45.24 6.92 25.33
C ASP A 245 43.84 6.81 24.73
N SER A 246 43.18 5.66 24.88
CA SER A 246 41.85 5.44 24.34
C SER A 246 41.03 4.48 25.22
N ILE A 247 39.78 4.86 25.47
CA ILE A 247 38.77 4.11 26.20
C ILE A 247 37.58 3.91 25.30
N TYR A 248 37.09 2.67 25.19
CA TYR A 248 36.00 2.33 24.28
C TYR A 248 34.69 2.08 25.04
N PHE A 249 33.59 2.57 24.46
CA PHE A 249 32.25 2.55 25.03
C PHE A 249 31.32 1.81 24.06
N LEU A 250 30.71 0.72 24.52
CA LEU A 250 29.70 -0.03 23.77
C LEU A 250 28.31 0.54 24.08
N LEU A 251 27.69 1.17 23.09
CA LEU A 251 26.39 1.83 23.20
C LEU A 251 25.30 1.00 22.51
N SER A 252 24.14 0.86 23.18
CA SER A 252 22.90 0.32 22.57
C SER A 252 22.52 1.11 21.31
N PRO A 253 21.62 0.65 20.43
CA PRO A 253 21.08 1.51 19.37
C PRO A 253 20.52 2.82 19.96
N LYS A 254 20.39 3.88 19.14
CA LYS A 254 19.70 5.11 19.56
C LYS A 254 18.37 4.72 20.18
N LEU A 255 18.12 5.21 21.40
CA LEU A 255 16.81 5.11 22.01
C LEU A 255 15.89 5.89 21.06
N GLU A 256 15.13 5.18 20.24
CA GLU A 256 13.96 5.77 19.61
C GLU A 256 13.15 6.30 20.77
N ASN A 257 12.93 7.61 20.78
CA ASN A 257 12.00 8.18 21.73
C ASN A 257 10.72 7.36 21.54
N LYS A 258 10.37 6.57 22.56
CA LYS A 258 8.98 6.25 22.82
C LYS A 258 8.35 7.58 23.17
N THR A 259 8.13 8.42 22.16
CA THR A 259 7.03 9.36 22.15
C THR A 259 5.90 8.56 22.75
N LYS A 260 5.38 9.01 23.90
CA LYS A 260 4.02 8.68 24.29
C LYS A 260 3.26 8.67 22.98
N ILE A 261 2.71 7.53 22.58
CA ILE A 261 1.76 7.51 21.50
C ILE A 261 0.60 8.32 22.06
N GLN A 262 0.69 9.64 21.92
CA GLN A 262 -0.48 10.45 21.72
C GLN A 262 -1.07 9.77 20.49
N LEU A 263 -2.15 9.01 20.71
CA LEU A 263 -2.89 8.43 19.61
C LEU A 263 -3.05 9.57 18.61
N PRO A 264 -2.56 9.44 17.37
CA PRO A 264 -2.76 10.49 16.39
C PRO A 264 -4.25 10.79 16.42
N THR A 265 -4.62 12.06 16.57
CA THR A 265 -5.99 12.49 16.33
C THR A 265 -6.32 12.01 14.92
N ILE A 266 -7.21 11.02 14.78
CA ILE A 266 -7.39 10.30 13.52
C ILE A 266 -8.10 11.23 12.54
N ALA A 267 -7.31 11.98 11.78
CA ALA A 267 -7.72 12.62 10.55
C ALA A 267 -7.27 11.73 9.39
N TYR A 268 -8.02 10.66 9.09
CA TYR A 268 -7.87 9.92 7.83
C TYR A 268 -9.23 9.58 7.23
N LEU A 269 -9.84 10.55 6.55
CA LEU A 269 -10.84 10.29 5.51
C LEU A 269 -10.76 11.38 4.43
N GLU A 270 -9.74 11.34 3.56
CA GLU A 270 -9.73 12.12 2.30
C GLU A 270 -9.82 11.23 1.04
N ASP A 271 -10.38 10.04 1.20
CA ASP A 271 -11.12 9.30 0.18
C ASP A 271 -12.50 8.99 0.76
N SER A 272 -13.54 9.09 -0.06
CA SER A 272 -14.94 8.87 0.33
C SER A 272 -15.68 7.98 -0.67
N SER A 273 -14.94 7.19 -1.45
CA SER A 273 -15.47 6.41 -2.56
C SER A 273 -16.51 5.39 -2.10
N VAL A 274 -16.20 4.61 -1.07
CA VAL A 274 -17.12 3.64 -0.48
C VAL A 274 -18.27 4.35 0.22
N LEU A 275 -17.96 5.35 1.06
CA LEU A 275 -18.99 6.07 1.82
C LEU A 275 -20.01 6.77 0.91
N LYS A 276 -19.54 7.49 -0.12
CA LYS A 276 -20.43 8.17 -1.08
C LYS A 276 -21.22 7.17 -1.92
N THR A 277 -20.60 6.06 -2.32
CA THR A 277 -21.29 5.01 -3.08
C THR A 277 -22.43 4.41 -2.25
N LEU A 278 -22.15 3.99 -1.02
CA LEU A 278 -23.13 3.38 -0.12
C LEU A 278 -24.23 4.38 0.33
N LYS A 279 -23.92 5.68 0.40
CA LYS A 279 -24.94 6.72 0.65
C LYS A 279 -25.82 7.00 -0.56
N ARG A 280 -25.26 6.96 -1.77
CA ARG A 280 -25.97 7.24 -3.02
C ARG A 280 -26.81 6.05 -3.49
N ASN A 281 -26.41 4.82 -3.14
CA ASN A 281 -27.05 3.58 -3.59
C ASN A 281 -27.70 2.83 -2.43
N ARG A 282 -28.97 2.45 -2.58
CA ARG A 282 -29.72 1.67 -1.58
C ARG A 282 -29.73 0.18 -1.94
N PHE A 283 -28.62 -0.50 -1.68
CA PHE A 283 -28.52 -1.95 -1.85
C PHE A 283 -29.36 -2.70 -0.79
N LYS A 284 -29.92 -3.86 -1.17
CA LYS A 284 -30.83 -4.67 -0.36
C LYS A 284 -30.19 -6.01 -0.01
N LYS A 285 -30.50 -6.51 1.19
CA LYS A 285 -29.99 -7.79 1.74
C LYS A 285 -28.54 -8.04 1.33
N MET A 286 -27.65 -7.13 1.70
CA MET A 286 -26.31 -7.05 1.15
C MET A 286 -25.44 -8.21 1.64
N LEU A 287 -24.74 -8.83 0.69
CA LEU A 287 -23.50 -9.57 0.92
C LEU A 287 -22.34 -8.61 0.63
N ILE A 288 -21.61 -8.20 1.66
CA ILE A 288 -20.36 -7.44 1.48
C ILE A 288 -19.22 -8.43 1.29
N VAL A 289 -18.48 -8.30 0.20
CA VAL A 289 -17.24 -9.03 -0.07
C VAL A 289 -16.11 -8.01 -0.08
N ALA A 290 -15.20 -8.10 0.88
CA ALA A 290 -14.17 -7.11 1.12
C ALA A 290 -12.77 -7.72 1.01
N ASP A 291 -11.96 -7.13 0.13
CA ASP A 291 -10.52 -7.22 0.23
C ASP A 291 -10.08 -6.54 1.54
N VAL A 292 -9.34 -7.28 2.38
CA VAL A 292 -8.78 -6.77 3.64
C VAL A 292 -7.25 -6.87 3.66
N THR A 293 -6.61 -6.77 2.51
CA THR A 293 -5.18 -6.50 2.41
C THR A 293 -4.84 -5.07 2.86
N ALA A 294 -3.55 -4.82 3.06
CA ALA A 294 -3.03 -3.60 3.67
C ALA A 294 -3.56 -2.30 3.03
N SER A 295 -3.62 -2.25 1.70
CA SER A 295 -4.12 -1.08 0.94
C SER A 295 -5.58 -0.75 1.20
N MET A 296 -6.37 -1.74 1.64
CA MET A 296 -7.82 -1.64 1.71
C MET A 296 -8.36 -1.09 3.04
N SER A 297 -7.51 -1.01 4.06
CA SER A 297 -7.88 -0.54 5.41
C SER A 297 -8.66 0.80 5.42
N PRO A 298 -8.29 1.84 4.64
CA PRO A 298 -9.05 3.09 4.62
C PRO A 298 -10.45 2.97 4.00
N TYR A 299 -10.64 2.07 3.02
CA TYR A 299 -11.93 1.85 2.38
C TYR A 299 -12.84 1.00 3.25
N VAL A 300 -12.27 0.01 3.93
CA VAL A 300 -12.96 -0.76 4.96
C VAL A 300 -13.41 0.16 6.10
N ALA A 301 -12.58 1.11 6.53
CA ALA A 301 -12.97 2.12 7.53
C ALA A 301 -14.17 2.99 7.09
N GLN A 302 -14.32 3.26 5.78
CA GLN A 302 -15.50 3.96 5.26
C GLN A 302 -16.78 3.13 5.38
N VAL A 303 -16.70 1.79 5.37
CA VAL A 303 -17.86 0.91 5.64
C VAL A 303 -18.34 1.10 7.08
N PHE A 304 -17.42 1.17 8.05
CA PHE A 304 -17.76 1.47 9.45
C PHE A 304 -18.41 2.85 9.57
N ALA A 305 -17.85 3.86 8.90
CA ALA A 305 -18.45 5.20 8.90
C ALA A 305 -19.87 5.23 8.31
N TRP A 306 -20.16 4.38 7.32
CA TRP A 306 -21.50 4.21 6.77
C TRP A 306 -22.43 3.48 7.75
N ILE A 307 -22.02 2.33 8.29
CA ILE A 307 -22.78 1.54 9.27
C ILE A 307 -23.11 2.36 10.52
N ASN A 308 -22.15 3.12 11.03
CA ASN A 308 -22.31 3.92 12.26
C ASN A 308 -23.11 5.21 12.04
N SER A 309 -23.41 5.59 10.79
CA SER A 309 -24.24 6.76 10.54
C SER A 309 -25.70 6.44 10.86
N GLU A 310 -26.23 7.07 11.92
CA GLU A 310 -27.53 6.78 12.56
C GLU A 310 -28.76 6.82 11.64
N ALA A 311 -28.62 7.29 10.39
CA ALA A 311 -29.70 7.42 9.42
C ALA A 311 -30.04 6.12 8.66
N GLU A 312 -29.18 5.11 8.68
CA GLU A 312 -29.33 3.92 7.83
C GLU A 312 -29.26 2.63 8.69
N LYS A 313 -30.39 1.93 8.87
CA LYS A 313 -30.33 0.53 9.31
C LYS A 313 -29.60 -0.23 8.21
N SER A 314 -28.33 -0.57 8.43
CA SER A 314 -27.51 -1.19 7.38
C SER A 314 -28.18 -2.47 6.90
N ASN A 315 -28.46 -2.58 5.60
CA ASN A 315 -29.09 -3.76 5.00
C ASN A 315 -28.13 -4.96 4.88
N VAL A 316 -27.01 -4.94 5.59
CA VAL A 316 -25.97 -5.98 5.56
C VAL A 316 -26.49 -7.23 6.24
N GLN A 317 -26.48 -8.34 5.51
CA GLN A 317 -26.86 -9.66 6.02
C GLN A 317 -25.63 -10.52 6.29
N TYR A 318 -24.65 -10.42 5.41
CA TYR A 318 -23.48 -11.28 5.44
C TYR A 318 -22.24 -10.52 5.01
N VAL A 319 -21.10 -10.85 5.61
CA VAL A 319 -19.81 -10.28 5.24
C VAL A 319 -18.81 -11.40 4.98
N VAL A 320 -18.06 -11.27 3.89
CA VAL A 320 -16.91 -12.08 3.55
C VAL A 320 -15.69 -11.18 3.42
N CYS A 321 -14.61 -11.54 4.10
CA CYS A 321 -13.30 -10.92 3.99
C CYS A 321 -12.32 -11.89 3.33
N PHE A 322 -11.43 -11.40 2.48
CA PHE A 322 -10.37 -12.20 1.87
C PHE A 322 -9.01 -11.50 1.90
N ASN A 323 -7.94 -12.30 1.91
CA ASN A 323 -6.54 -11.84 2.02
C ASN A 323 -5.56 -12.58 1.08
N ASP A 324 -6.09 -13.17 -0.01
CA ASP A 324 -5.32 -13.92 -1.01
C ASP A 324 -4.45 -15.06 -0.45
N GLY A 325 -5.07 -15.90 0.39
CA GLY A 325 -4.51 -17.21 0.75
C GLY A 325 -3.66 -17.26 2.02
N ASP A 326 -3.92 -16.41 3.02
CA ASP A 326 -3.28 -16.48 4.35
C ASP A 326 -1.73 -16.46 4.32
N GLY A 327 -1.15 -15.69 3.40
CA GLY A 327 0.30 -15.60 3.22
C GLY A 327 0.93 -16.84 2.58
N MET A 328 0.13 -17.67 1.93
CA MET A 328 0.61 -18.78 1.11
C MET A 328 1.58 -18.28 0.03
N ASP A 329 2.66 -19.03 -0.22
CA ASP A 329 3.57 -18.73 -1.33
C ASP A 329 2.84 -18.70 -2.67
N ASN A 330 3.18 -17.72 -3.52
CA ASN A 330 2.46 -17.47 -4.78
C ASN A 330 2.42 -18.70 -5.71
N ASN A 331 3.43 -19.58 -5.67
CA ASN A 331 3.46 -20.80 -6.48
C ASN A 331 2.45 -21.85 -6.04
N ASN A 332 1.98 -21.78 -4.79
CA ASN A 332 1.00 -22.69 -4.22
C ASN A 332 -0.43 -22.19 -4.36
N LYS A 333 -0.65 -20.92 -4.71
CA LYS A 333 -1.96 -20.31 -4.92
C LYS A 333 -2.62 -20.84 -6.19
N LYS A 334 -3.34 -21.96 -6.05
CA LYS A 334 -4.09 -22.59 -7.15
C LYS A 334 -5.46 -21.94 -7.28
N ILE A 335 -5.79 -21.46 -8.47
CA ILE A 335 -7.13 -20.93 -8.79
C ILE A 335 -8.20 -21.97 -8.41
N GLY A 336 -9.22 -21.52 -7.68
CA GLY A 336 -10.29 -22.32 -7.10
C GLY A 336 -9.99 -22.82 -5.67
N ASN A 337 -8.75 -22.72 -5.22
CA ASN A 337 -8.27 -23.21 -3.92
C ASN A 337 -7.23 -22.28 -3.28
N THR A 338 -7.26 -20.97 -3.54
CA THR A 338 -6.26 -20.03 -2.99
C THR A 338 -6.39 -19.92 -1.47
N GLY A 339 -7.62 -19.93 -0.95
CA GLY A 339 -7.89 -19.87 0.48
C GLY A 339 -7.93 -18.43 1.02
N GLY A 340 -7.76 -18.24 2.33
CA GLY A 340 -7.76 -16.90 2.91
C GLY A 340 -9.11 -16.19 2.94
N ILE A 341 -10.22 -16.92 2.79
CA ILE A 341 -11.58 -16.36 2.72
C ILE A 341 -12.36 -16.74 3.98
N TYR A 342 -12.84 -15.74 4.70
CA TYR A 342 -13.57 -15.88 5.97
C TYR A 342 -14.86 -15.09 5.91
N GLY A 343 -15.96 -15.62 6.46
CA GLY A 343 -17.23 -14.91 6.45
C GLY A 343 -18.15 -15.33 7.58
N GLN A 344 -19.09 -14.45 7.89
CA GLN A 344 -20.11 -14.64 8.92
C GLN A 344 -21.34 -13.76 8.64
N SER A 345 -22.48 -14.15 9.19
CA SER A 345 -23.67 -13.28 9.21
C SER A 345 -23.37 -12.02 10.02
N TYR A 346 -23.76 -10.87 9.46
CA TYR A 346 -23.53 -9.57 10.08
C TYR A 346 -24.46 -9.40 11.28
N LYS A 347 -23.87 -9.09 12.44
CA LYS A 347 -24.60 -8.77 13.67
C LYS A 347 -24.44 -7.31 14.06
N ASP A 348 -23.19 -6.87 14.17
CA ASP A 348 -22.84 -5.53 14.62
C ASP A 348 -21.42 -5.14 14.13
N ALA A 349 -21.09 -3.86 14.29
CA ALA A 349 -19.79 -3.33 13.87
C ALA A 349 -18.61 -3.95 14.64
N VAL A 350 -18.79 -4.39 15.88
CA VAL A 350 -17.71 -5.01 16.67
C VAL A 350 -17.35 -6.36 16.07
N GLN A 351 -18.36 -7.19 15.79
CA GLN A 351 -18.21 -8.49 15.15
C GLN A 351 -17.57 -8.35 13.75
N LEU A 352 -17.95 -7.32 12.98
CA LEU A 352 -17.31 -6.99 11.70
C LEU A 352 -15.81 -6.67 11.87
N SER A 353 -15.46 -5.85 12.86
CA SER A 353 -14.07 -5.52 13.18
C SER A 353 -13.25 -6.75 13.55
N GLU A 354 -13.81 -7.68 14.32
CA GLU A 354 -13.13 -8.93 14.69
C GLU A 354 -12.82 -9.81 13.46
N LEU A 355 -13.78 -9.94 12.53
CA LEU A 355 -13.59 -10.67 11.27
C LEU A 355 -12.49 -10.04 10.42
N ILE A 356 -12.53 -8.72 10.23
CA ILE A 356 -11.53 -7.99 9.44
C ILE A 356 -10.15 -8.14 10.07
N ILE A 357 -9.99 -7.83 11.36
CA ILE A 357 -8.69 -7.87 12.04
C ILE A 357 -8.12 -9.29 12.07
N SER A 358 -8.95 -10.31 12.31
CA SER A 358 -8.48 -11.70 12.30
C SER A 358 -8.03 -12.17 10.92
N THR A 359 -8.69 -11.70 9.86
CA THR A 359 -8.30 -11.98 8.46
C THR A 359 -7.03 -11.23 8.07
N MET A 360 -6.92 -9.93 8.40
CA MET A 360 -5.70 -9.11 8.18
C MET A 360 -4.48 -9.71 8.88
N LYS A 361 -4.63 -10.26 10.08
CA LYS A 361 -3.52 -10.87 10.82
C LYS A 361 -2.88 -12.04 10.08
N LYS A 362 -3.65 -12.77 9.27
CA LYS A 362 -3.18 -13.90 8.46
C LYS A 362 -2.58 -13.47 7.12
N CYS A 363 -2.78 -12.22 6.69
CA CYS A 363 -2.20 -11.68 5.47
C CYS A 363 -0.67 -11.54 5.56
N GLN A 364 0.02 -11.75 4.44
CA GLN A 364 1.42 -11.37 4.21
C GLN A 364 1.52 -10.66 2.86
N ALA A 365 2.07 -9.44 2.82
CA ALA A 365 2.15 -8.68 1.57
C ALA A 365 3.41 -9.01 0.75
N ASN A 366 3.31 -10.06 -0.06
CA ASN A 366 4.30 -10.41 -1.08
C ASN A 366 3.67 -10.66 -2.47
N ASP A 367 2.37 -10.44 -2.61
CA ASP A 367 1.63 -10.65 -3.85
C ASP A 367 0.85 -9.38 -4.24
N ILE A 368 0.63 -9.23 -5.54
CA ILE A 368 -0.10 -8.11 -6.15
C ILE A 368 -1.53 -8.49 -6.49
N GLN A 369 -1.75 -9.78 -6.78
CA GLN A 369 -3.02 -10.27 -7.28
C GLN A 369 -3.87 -10.79 -6.15
N GLU A 370 -5.18 -10.74 -6.34
CA GLU A 370 -6.18 -11.08 -5.33
C GLU A 370 -7.12 -12.21 -5.82
N ASN A 371 -7.80 -12.88 -4.88
CA ASN A 371 -8.75 -13.98 -5.14
C ASN A 371 -10.23 -13.57 -5.00
N ASP A 372 -10.61 -12.48 -5.67
CA ASP A 372 -11.94 -11.89 -5.60
C ASP A 372 -13.07 -12.85 -6.00
N CYS A 373 -12.90 -13.63 -7.07
CA CYS A 373 -13.98 -14.48 -7.58
C CYS A 373 -14.30 -15.64 -6.65
N GLU A 374 -13.29 -16.29 -6.07
CA GLU A 374 -13.45 -17.30 -5.03
C GLU A 374 -14.21 -16.73 -3.82
N ALA A 375 -13.85 -15.52 -3.39
CA ALA A 375 -14.51 -14.84 -2.28
C ALA A 375 -15.99 -14.56 -2.57
N ILE A 376 -16.30 -14.07 -3.76
CA ILE A 376 -17.67 -13.84 -4.22
C ILE A 376 -18.47 -15.15 -4.25
N ILE A 377 -17.93 -16.19 -4.88
CA ILE A 377 -18.61 -17.49 -5.00
C ILE A 377 -18.89 -18.07 -3.62
N LYS A 378 -17.90 -18.05 -2.72
CA LYS A 378 -18.07 -18.54 -1.35
C LYS A 378 -19.11 -17.73 -0.60
N GLY A 379 -19.12 -16.40 -0.73
CA GLY A 379 -20.12 -15.55 -0.11
C GLY A 379 -21.55 -15.82 -0.62
N ILE A 380 -21.73 -16.00 -1.93
CA ILE A 380 -23.04 -16.32 -2.52
C ILE A 380 -23.56 -17.67 -2.00
N ASN A 381 -22.69 -18.66 -1.86
CA ASN A 381 -23.06 -19.98 -1.32
C ASN A 381 -23.43 -19.91 0.17
N LEU A 382 -22.79 -19.03 0.93
CA LEU A 382 -23.05 -18.84 2.37
C LEU A 382 -24.25 -17.94 2.66
N CYS A 383 -24.60 -17.02 1.74
CA CYS A 383 -25.78 -16.17 1.82
C CYS A 383 -26.61 -16.26 0.53
N SER A 384 -27.32 -17.38 0.39
CA SER A 384 -28.17 -17.64 -0.77
C SER A 384 -29.36 -16.68 -0.89
N GLU A 385 -29.77 -16.10 0.24
CA GLU A 385 -30.87 -15.15 0.43
C GLU A 385 -30.47 -13.68 0.24
N CYS A 386 -29.17 -13.38 0.16
CA CYS A 386 -28.68 -12.04 -0.14
C CYS A 386 -29.05 -11.64 -1.58
N ASP A 387 -29.51 -10.41 -1.78
CA ASP A 387 -29.93 -9.91 -3.10
C ASP A 387 -28.75 -9.25 -3.82
N ASP A 388 -28.15 -8.22 -3.19
CA ASP A 388 -27.02 -7.47 -3.75
C ASP A 388 -25.68 -7.99 -3.22
N VAL A 389 -24.79 -8.41 -4.13
CA VAL A 389 -23.39 -8.72 -3.84
C VAL A 389 -22.56 -7.47 -4.06
N VAL A 390 -21.94 -6.94 -3.00
CA VAL A 390 -21.15 -5.70 -3.05
C VAL A 390 -19.67 -6.03 -2.82
N LEU A 391 -18.86 -5.89 -3.87
CA LEU A 391 -17.41 -6.10 -3.83
C LEU A 391 -16.69 -4.78 -3.56
N LEU A 392 -15.87 -4.72 -2.51
CA LEU A 392 -14.90 -3.64 -2.32
C LEU A 392 -13.59 -4.03 -3.00
N ALA A 393 -13.32 -3.44 -4.17
CA ALA A 393 -12.22 -3.84 -5.05
C ALA A 393 -11.03 -2.90 -4.95
N ASP A 394 -9.82 -3.42 -4.67
CA ASP A 394 -8.58 -2.67 -4.87
C ASP A 394 -8.35 -2.45 -6.37
N SER A 395 -8.63 -1.23 -6.84
CA SER A 395 -8.57 -0.93 -8.28
C SER A 395 -7.14 -0.95 -8.85
N TRP A 396 -6.13 -1.18 -8.02
CA TRP A 396 -4.74 -1.39 -8.45
C TRP A 396 -4.37 -2.87 -8.58
N ALA A 397 -5.06 -3.77 -7.88
CA ALA A 397 -4.71 -5.18 -7.80
C ALA A 397 -5.34 -6.00 -8.94
N PRO A 398 -4.58 -6.86 -9.65
CA PRO A 398 -5.15 -7.79 -10.63
C PRO A 398 -5.97 -8.89 -9.94
N VAL A 399 -7.00 -9.40 -10.62
CA VAL A 399 -7.82 -10.51 -10.14
C VAL A 399 -7.23 -11.82 -10.65
N ARG A 400 -6.55 -12.58 -9.78
CA ARG A 400 -5.87 -13.86 -10.12
C ARG A 400 -6.83 -14.87 -10.71
N ASP A 401 -8.01 -14.93 -10.10
CA ASP A 401 -8.99 -15.98 -10.32
C ASP A 401 -10.13 -15.55 -11.25
N ILE A 402 -9.91 -14.53 -12.08
CA ILE A 402 -10.91 -14.00 -13.02
C ILE A 402 -11.51 -15.08 -13.94
N LYS A 403 -10.79 -16.19 -14.18
CA LYS A 403 -11.30 -17.36 -14.91
C LYS A 403 -12.56 -17.96 -14.28
N LEU A 404 -12.78 -17.77 -12.97
CA LEU A 404 -13.93 -18.27 -12.22
C LEU A 404 -15.16 -17.36 -12.34
N VAL A 405 -15.07 -16.18 -12.95
CA VAL A 405 -16.16 -15.20 -13.05
C VAL A 405 -17.46 -15.80 -13.62
N THR A 406 -17.35 -16.78 -14.53
CA THR A 406 -18.51 -17.43 -15.15
C THR A 406 -19.32 -18.31 -14.18
N ALA A 407 -18.74 -18.69 -13.04
CA ALA A 407 -19.43 -19.40 -11.97
C ALA A 407 -20.26 -18.46 -11.08
N ILE A 408 -20.06 -17.15 -11.14
CA ILE A 408 -20.81 -16.17 -10.35
C ILE A 408 -22.18 -15.94 -11.01
N LYS A 409 -23.25 -16.29 -10.29
CA LYS A 409 -24.64 -16.26 -10.81
C LYS A 409 -25.51 -15.12 -10.30
N LYS A 410 -24.96 -14.25 -9.42
CA LYS A 410 -25.64 -13.06 -8.92
C LYS A 410 -24.95 -11.79 -9.42
N PRO A 411 -25.69 -10.71 -9.71
CA PRO A 411 -25.11 -9.41 -10.04
C PRO A 411 -24.14 -8.90 -8.98
N VAL A 412 -22.94 -8.52 -9.39
CA VAL A 412 -21.91 -7.97 -8.51
C VAL A 412 -21.81 -6.45 -8.68
N LYS A 413 -22.03 -5.72 -7.59
CA LYS A 413 -21.84 -4.28 -7.47
C LYS A 413 -20.39 -4.03 -7.06
N VAL A 414 -19.53 -3.67 -8.01
CA VAL A 414 -18.11 -3.45 -7.75
C VAL A 414 -17.88 -1.99 -7.36
N ILE A 415 -17.45 -1.75 -6.12
CA ILE A 415 -17.04 -0.44 -5.64
C ILE A 415 -15.54 -0.30 -5.86
N ALA A 416 -15.16 0.64 -6.72
CA ALA A 416 -13.77 0.91 -7.07
C ALA A 416 -13.07 1.71 -5.96
N CYS A 417 -12.06 1.09 -5.32
CA CYS A 417 -11.24 1.72 -4.30
C CYS A 417 -9.85 2.09 -4.85
N GLY A 418 -9.39 3.32 -4.62
CA GLY A 418 -8.04 3.77 -4.99
C GLY A 418 -7.94 4.51 -6.30
N ASN A 419 -7.96 3.80 -7.42
CA ASN A 419 -7.70 4.41 -8.72
C ASN A 419 -8.83 5.36 -9.15
N ARG A 420 -8.51 6.64 -9.38
CA ARG A 420 -9.50 7.69 -9.70
C ARG A 420 -9.86 7.79 -11.18
N TYR A 421 -8.99 7.32 -12.07
CA TYR A 421 -9.15 7.50 -13.52
C TYR A 421 -9.53 6.21 -14.24
N GLY A 422 -10.12 5.27 -13.52
CA GLY A 422 -10.61 4.01 -14.06
C GLY A 422 -10.38 2.86 -13.10
N ILE A 423 -10.67 1.66 -13.60
CA ILE A 423 -10.51 0.41 -12.88
C ILE A 423 -9.91 -0.63 -13.83
N ARG A 424 -9.25 -1.64 -13.27
CA ARG A 424 -8.73 -2.76 -14.08
C ARG A 424 -9.85 -3.48 -14.81
N THR A 425 -9.52 -4.01 -15.99
CA THR A 425 -10.45 -4.68 -16.90
C THR A 425 -11.17 -5.88 -16.29
N GLU A 426 -10.51 -6.57 -15.36
CA GLU A 426 -10.97 -7.76 -14.67
C GLU A 426 -12.21 -7.44 -13.81
N TYR A 427 -12.22 -6.29 -13.14
CA TYR A 427 -13.38 -5.83 -12.38
C TYR A 427 -14.55 -5.40 -13.27
N ILE A 428 -14.26 -4.82 -14.44
CA ILE A 428 -15.29 -4.55 -15.47
C ILE A 428 -15.86 -5.87 -15.97
N GLU A 429 -15.02 -6.89 -16.16
CA GLU A 429 -15.43 -8.22 -16.58
C GLU A 429 -16.31 -8.92 -15.52
N ILE A 430 -15.99 -8.78 -14.23
CA ILE A 430 -16.84 -9.23 -13.13
C ILE A 430 -18.22 -8.59 -13.22
N ALA A 431 -18.29 -7.25 -13.28
CA ALA A 431 -19.57 -6.55 -13.38
C ALA A 431 -20.33 -6.93 -14.67
N LEU A 432 -19.65 -6.98 -15.82
CA LEU A 432 -20.26 -7.28 -17.12
C LEU A 432 -20.86 -8.70 -17.18
N LYS A 433 -20.09 -9.71 -16.73
CA LYS A 433 -20.49 -11.12 -16.84
C LYS A 433 -21.54 -11.52 -15.82
N THR A 434 -21.62 -10.79 -14.71
CA THR A 434 -22.63 -11.01 -13.67
C THR A 434 -23.90 -10.18 -13.87
N ASN A 435 -23.95 -9.32 -14.90
CA ASN A 435 -24.98 -8.27 -15.05
C ASN A 435 -25.04 -7.33 -13.83
N GLY A 436 -23.87 -7.11 -13.22
CA GLY A 436 -23.64 -6.17 -12.14
C GLY A 436 -23.38 -4.75 -12.63
N SER A 437 -22.73 -3.95 -11.79
CA SER A 437 -22.45 -2.54 -12.04
C SER A 437 -21.14 -2.09 -11.40
N LEU A 438 -20.56 -1.02 -11.92
CA LEU A 438 -19.38 -0.37 -11.36
C LEU A 438 -19.79 0.89 -10.60
N HIS A 439 -19.18 1.13 -9.46
CA HIS A 439 -19.48 2.25 -8.60
C HIS A 439 -18.19 2.98 -8.22
N PHE A 440 -18.17 4.29 -8.46
CA PHE A 440 -17.03 5.16 -8.20
C PHE A 440 -17.44 6.29 -7.25
N MET A 441 -16.45 7.05 -6.80
CA MET A 441 -16.67 8.15 -5.85
C MET A 441 -17.81 9.10 -6.25
N ASN A 442 -17.85 9.51 -7.52
CA ASN A 442 -18.76 10.56 -7.98
C ASN A 442 -19.81 10.07 -9.00
N ASN A 443 -19.76 8.82 -9.44
CA ASN A 443 -20.63 8.30 -10.49
C ASN A 443 -20.75 6.77 -10.43
N ASP A 444 -21.78 6.24 -11.08
CA ASP A 444 -22.04 4.81 -11.21
C ASP A 444 -22.18 4.45 -12.69
N VAL A 445 -21.70 3.27 -13.08
CA VAL A 445 -21.88 2.69 -14.42
C VAL A 445 -22.74 1.45 -14.27
N VAL A 446 -24.05 1.63 -14.49
CA VAL A 446 -25.06 0.59 -14.26
C VAL A 446 -25.34 -0.28 -15.47
N ASP A 447 -25.10 0.23 -16.69
CA ASP A 447 -25.26 -0.52 -17.92
C ASP A 447 -23.92 -0.71 -18.63
N LEU A 448 -23.45 -1.96 -18.65
CA LEU A 448 -22.26 -2.40 -19.36
C LEU A 448 -22.60 -3.21 -20.62
N SER A 449 -23.89 -3.41 -20.92
CA SER A 449 -24.35 -4.18 -22.09
C SER A 449 -23.80 -3.67 -23.43
N PRO A 450 -23.52 -2.36 -23.66
CA PRO A 450 -22.92 -1.92 -24.92
C PRO A 450 -21.61 -2.64 -25.25
N LEU A 451 -20.81 -3.01 -24.25
CA LEU A 451 -19.57 -3.79 -24.45
C LEU A 451 -19.87 -5.15 -25.09
N LYS A 452 -20.95 -5.83 -24.70
CA LYS A 452 -21.35 -7.14 -25.27
C LYS A 452 -21.69 -7.04 -26.76
N PHE A 453 -22.14 -5.87 -27.21
CA PHE A 453 -22.47 -5.60 -28.61
C PHE A 453 -21.30 -5.03 -29.41
N GLY A 454 -20.07 -5.13 -28.89
CA GLY A 454 -18.86 -4.64 -29.56
C GLY A 454 -18.72 -3.13 -29.57
N LYS A 455 -19.55 -2.39 -28.82
CA LYS A 455 -19.38 -0.94 -28.64
C LYS A 455 -18.27 -0.67 -27.64
N GLU A 456 -17.60 0.45 -27.82
CA GLU A 456 -16.65 0.97 -26.84
C GLU A 456 -17.38 1.84 -25.82
N VAL A 457 -17.01 1.72 -24.55
CA VAL A 457 -17.61 2.46 -23.44
C VAL A 457 -16.53 3.23 -22.71
N GLU A 458 -16.76 4.52 -22.52
CA GLU A 458 -15.90 5.36 -21.70
C GLU A 458 -16.29 5.26 -20.22
N ILE A 459 -15.34 4.87 -19.38
CA ILE A 459 -15.50 4.73 -17.93
C ILE A 459 -14.37 5.50 -17.26
N ASN A 460 -14.71 6.57 -16.54
CA ASN A 460 -13.77 7.45 -15.82
C ASN A 460 -12.53 7.89 -16.61
N ASN A 461 -12.74 8.38 -17.84
CA ASN A 461 -11.73 8.87 -18.79
C ASN A 461 -10.95 7.79 -19.57
N LYS A 462 -11.12 6.51 -19.23
CA LYS A 462 -10.58 5.39 -20.00
C LYS A 462 -11.62 4.80 -20.94
N LEU A 463 -11.16 4.30 -22.07
CA LEU A 463 -12.02 3.70 -23.08
C LEU A 463 -11.86 2.19 -23.04
N TYR A 464 -12.97 1.46 -22.99
CA TYR A 464 -12.97 0.01 -22.87
C TYR A 464 -13.78 -0.62 -24.00
N GLY A 465 -13.39 -1.82 -24.41
CA GLY A 465 -14.07 -2.62 -25.41
C GLY A 465 -14.14 -4.08 -24.97
N PHE A 466 -14.84 -4.90 -25.75
CA PHE A 466 -14.93 -6.33 -25.52
C PHE A 466 -14.40 -7.09 -26.74
N LYS A 467 -13.33 -7.86 -26.56
CA LYS A 467 -12.67 -8.61 -27.64
C LYS A 467 -12.37 -10.02 -27.15
N ASN A 468 -12.65 -11.03 -27.99
CA ASN A 468 -12.37 -12.44 -27.69
C ASN A 468 -12.89 -12.92 -26.32
N GLY A 469 -14.09 -12.47 -25.93
CA GLY A 469 -14.71 -12.86 -24.67
C GLY A 469 -14.17 -12.18 -23.40
N LYS A 470 -13.30 -11.17 -23.55
CA LYS A 470 -12.67 -10.42 -22.46
C LYS A 470 -12.84 -8.92 -22.63
N VAL A 471 -12.88 -8.20 -21.51
CA VAL A 471 -12.79 -6.73 -21.52
C VAL A 471 -11.34 -6.32 -21.78
N VAL A 472 -11.15 -5.32 -22.63
CA VAL A 472 -9.83 -4.76 -22.95
C VAL A 472 -9.87 -3.24 -22.86
N GLU A 473 -8.77 -2.63 -22.41
CA GLU A 473 -8.57 -1.19 -22.56
C GLU A 473 -8.29 -0.88 -24.05
N VAL A 474 -9.02 0.09 -24.60
CA VAL A 474 -8.86 0.52 -26.00
C VAL A 474 -7.84 1.63 -26.05
N VAL A 475 -6.72 1.31 -26.69
CA VAL A 475 -5.61 2.22 -27.01
C VAL A 475 -5.98 2.98 -28.29
N ARG A 476 -5.84 4.31 -28.33
CA ARG A 476 -6.23 5.18 -29.45
C ARG A 476 -5.19 6.22 -29.78
#